data_AF-A0A1J4XE68-F1
#
_entry.id   AF-A0A1J4XE68-F1
#
_cell.length_a   1.000
_cell.length_b   1.000
_cell.length_c   1.000
_cell.angle_alpha   90.00
_cell.angle_beta   90.00
_cell.angle_gamma   90.00
#
_symmetry.space_group_name_H-M   'P 1'
#
loop_
_entity.id
_entity.type
_entity.pdbx_description
1 polymer ?
#
loop_
_entity_poly.entity_id
_entity_poly.type
_entity_poly.pdbx_seq_one_letter_code
_entity_poly.pdbx_strand_id
1 'polypeptide(L)'
;MKSDLANIHCLMPVSTKKKAEKVFKRLGINKTEAIRMFFQQVALRNSIPFEVSVPNKETIAAIEEGRKELHKLKSYATVEEMFEDLENEIE
;
A
#
# COMPACT_ATOMS: atom_id res chain seq x y z
N MET A 1 30.82 -9.45 -17.40
CA MET A 1 29.91 -9.12 -16.28
C MET A 1 28.74 -10.08 -16.35
N LYS A 2 28.54 -10.93 -15.33
CA LYS A 2 27.29 -11.70 -15.23
C LYS A 2 26.16 -10.67 -15.05
N SER A 3 25.18 -10.69 -15.93
CA SER A 3 24.00 -9.84 -15.80
C SER A 3 23.25 -10.29 -14.55
N ASP A 4 23.10 -9.41 -13.57
CA ASP A 4 22.41 -9.66 -12.30
C ASP A 4 20.88 -9.67 -12.56
N LEU A 5 20.42 -10.74 -13.19
CA LEU A 5 19.03 -10.92 -13.63
C LEU A 5 18.34 -11.92 -12.71
N ALA A 6 17.18 -11.54 -12.18
CA ALA A 6 16.30 -12.40 -11.40
C ALA A 6 15.07 -12.83 -12.21
N ASN A 7 14.61 -14.07 -12.02
CA ASN A 7 13.40 -14.60 -12.62
C ASN A 7 12.19 -14.40 -11.69
N ILE A 8 11.04 -14.09 -12.27
CA ILE A 8 9.78 -13.93 -11.53
C ILE A 8 8.74 -14.90 -12.12
N HIS A 9 8.24 -15.80 -11.28
CA HIS A 9 7.14 -16.70 -11.61
C HIS A 9 5.86 -16.23 -10.91
N CYS A 10 4.79 -15.99 -11.67
CA CYS A 10 3.51 -15.54 -11.13
C CYS A 10 2.37 -16.39 -11.69
N LEU A 11 1.54 -16.91 -10.80
CA LEU A 11 0.29 -17.59 -11.15
C LEU A 11 -0.85 -16.59 -11.14
N MET A 12 -1.67 -16.60 -12.19
CA MET A 12 -2.85 -15.75 -12.27
C MET A 12 -3.93 -16.33 -13.17
N PRO A 13 -5.20 -15.92 -12.99
CA PRO A 13 -6.28 -16.33 -13.88
C PRO A 13 -6.02 -15.92 -15.33
N VAL A 14 -6.33 -16.83 -16.26
CA VAL A 14 -6.18 -16.60 -17.71
C VAL A 14 -7.00 -15.39 -18.17
N SER A 15 -8.17 -15.18 -17.59
CA SER A 15 -9.04 -14.04 -17.88
C SER A 15 -8.37 -12.70 -17.56
N THR A 16 -7.73 -12.60 -16.40
CA THR A 16 -6.97 -11.41 -15.97
C THR A 16 -5.80 -11.15 -16.90
N LYS A 17 -5.00 -12.18 -17.20
CA LYS A 17 -3.86 -12.07 -18.14
C LYS A 17 -4.31 -11.53 -19.50
N LYS A 18 -5.34 -12.12 -20.10
CA LYS A 18 -5.85 -11.71 -21.42
C LYS A 18 -6.37 -10.26 -21.43
N LYS A 19 -7.03 -9.83 -20.35
CA LYS A 19 -7.51 -8.44 -20.22
C LYS A 19 -6.34 -7.47 -20.15
N ALA A 20 -5.33 -7.75 -19.32
CA ALA A 20 -4.15 -6.90 -19.18
C ALA A 20 -3.34 -6.81 -20.49
N GLU A 21 -3.13 -7.94 -21.19
CA GLU A 21 -2.39 -7.97 -22.47
C GLU A 21 -3.04 -7.09 -23.55
N LYS A 22 -4.38 -7.00 -23.59
CA LYS A 22 -5.07 -6.07 -24.50
C LYS A 22 -4.75 -4.61 -24.19
N VAL A 23 -4.68 -4.26 -22.90
CA VAL A 23 -4.33 -2.90 -22.46
C VAL A 23 -2.88 -2.59 -22.79
N PHE A 24 -1.95 -3.49 -22.46
CA PHE A 24 -0.53 -3.33 -22.77
C PHE A 24 -0.28 -3.16 -24.27
N LYS A 25 -0.96 -3.95 -25.11
CA LYS A 25 -0.90 -3.80 -26.57
C LYS A 25 -1.34 -2.42 -27.04
N ARG A 26 -2.41 -1.87 -26.45
CA ARG A 26 -2.89 -0.51 -26.77
C ARG A 26 -1.91 0.57 -26.33
N LEU A 27 -1.19 0.34 -25.23
CA LEU A 27 -0.16 1.24 -24.71
C LEU A 27 1.21 1.06 -25.40
N GLY A 28 1.36 0.09 -26.29
CA GLY A 28 2.62 -0.18 -27.00
C GLY A 28 3.71 -0.81 -26.13
N ILE A 29 3.35 -1.38 -24.98
CA ILE A 29 4.30 -2.03 -24.06
C ILE A 29 4.03 -3.53 -23.97
N ASN A 30 5.06 -4.31 -23.63
CA ASN A 30 4.92 -5.72 -23.31
C ASN A 30 4.76 -5.95 -21.79
N LYS A 31 4.32 -7.16 -21.44
CA LYS A 31 4.12 -7.57 -20.04
C LYS A 31 5.36 -7.41 -19.16
N THR A 32 6.55 -7.68 -19.71
CA THR A 32 7.81 -7.62 -18.95
C THR A 32 8.20 -6.16 -18.65
N GLU A 33 7.95 -5.25 -19.58
CA GLU A 33 8.10 -3.80 -19.36
C GLU A 33 7.14 -3.31 -18.28
N ALA A 34 5.87 -3.69 -18.35
CA ALA A 34 4.88 -3.32 -17.34
C ALA A 34 5.29 -3.80 -15.93
N ILE A 35 5.75 -5.05 -15.81
CA ILE A 35 6.22 -5.61 -14.53
C ILE A 35 7.47 -4.87 -14.03
N ARG A 36 8.44 -4.58 -14.91
CA ARG A 36 9.62 -3.79 -14.53
C ARG A 36 9.27 -2.39 -14.04
N MET A 37 8.35 -1.71 -14.73
CA MET A 37 7.86 -0.39 -14.31
C MET A 37 7.20 -0.46 -12.93
N PHE A 38 6.41 -1.51 -12.66
CA PHE A 38 5.81 -1.71 -11.34
C PHE A 38 6.87 -1.78 -10.24
N PHE A 39 7.90 -2.63 -10.38
CA PHE A 39 8.97 -2.73 -9.38
C PHE A 39 9.77 -1.44 -9.23
N GLN A 40 10.04 -0.74 -10.33
CA GLN A 40 10.70 0.57 -10.29
C GLN A 40 9.87 1.60 -9.53
N GLN A 41 8.55 1.64 -9.72
CA GLN A 41 7.70 2.56 -8.98
C GLN A 41 7.66 2.23 -7.48
N VAL A 42 7.62 0.94 -7.13
CA VAL A 42 7.69 0.50 -5.73
C VAL A 42 9.00 0.94 -5.09
N ALA A 43 10.13 0.69 -5.75
CA ALA A 43 11.44 1.07 -5.25
C ALA A 43 11.62 2.59 -5.15
N LEU A 44 11.08 3.36 -6.11
CA LEU A 44 11.22 4.82 -6.13
C LEU A 44 10.40 5.49 -5.02
N ARG A 45 9.19 4.98 -4.75
CA ARG A 45 8.23 5.63 -3.85
C ARG A 45 8.18 5.04 -2.45
N ASN A 46 8.86 3.91 -2.23
CA ASN A 46 8.69 3.07 -1.03
C ASN A 46 7.21 2.79 -0.74
N SER A 47 6.39 2.68 -1.79
CA SER A 47 4.94 2.52 -1.70
C SER A 47 4.44 1.73 -2.89
N ILE A 48 3.26 1.13 -2.76
CA ILE A 48 2.59 0.47 -3.88
C ILE A 48 2.09 1.53 -4.88
N PRO A 49 2.23 1.31 -6.20
CA PRO A 49 1.92 2.31 -7.24
C PRO A 49 0.43 2.37 -7.61
N PHE A 50 -0.44 2.16 -6.64
CA PHE A 50 -1.87 2.39 -6.74
C PHE A 50 -2.39 2.80 -5.37
N GLU A 51 -3.46 3.57 -5.36
CA GLU A 51 -4.06 4.06 -4.13
C GLU A 51 -4.61 2.89 -3.31
N VAL A 52 -4.14 2.76 -2.07
CA VAL A 52 -4.68 1.81 -1.10
C VAL A 52 -5.83 2.51 -0.39
N SER A 53 -6.98 2.60 -1.07
CA SER A 53 -8.11 3.44 -0.63
C SER A 53 -9.13 2.73 0.26
N VAL A 54 -9.00 1.40 0.46
CA VAL A 54 -9.94 0.62 1.27
C VAL A 54 -9.26 0.30 2.60
N PRO A 55 -9.65 0.98 3.70
CA PRO A 55 -9.14 0.66 5.03
C PRO A 55 -9.51 -0.77 5.38
N ASN A 56 -8.62 -1.46 6.11
CA ASN A 56 -8.92 -2.81 6.58
C ASN A 56 -9.97 -2.75 7.71
N LYS A 57 -10.49 -3.91 8.14
CA LYS A 57 -11.54 -3.97 9.18
C LYS A 57 -11.12 -3.30 10.49
N GLU A 58 -9.86 -3.43 10.87
CA GLU A 58 -9.29 -2.83 12.09
C GLU A 58 -9.26 -1.31 11.98
N THR A 59 -8.76 -0.76 10.87
CA THR A 59 -8.77 0.67 10.59
C THR A 59 -10.20 1.22 10.54
N ILE A 60 -11.14 0.49 9.94
CA ILE A 60 -12.57 0.88 9.94
C ILE A 60 -13.10 0.92 11.37
N ALA A 61 -12.85 -0.11 12.17
CA ALA A 61 -13.31 -0.18 13.55
C ALA A 61 -12.74 0.97 14.40
N ALA A 62 -11.44 1.25 14.29
CA ALA A 62 -10.80 2.36 14.98
C ALA A 62 -11.38 3.73 14.58
N ILE A 63 -11.62 3.95 13.27
CA ILE A 63 -12.28 5.17 12.78
C ILE A 63 -13.71 5.30 13.31
N GLU A 64 -14.47 4.21 13.32
CA GLU A 64 -15.85 4.21 13.84
C GLU A 64 -15.91 4.45 15.35
N GLU A 65 -15.03 3.80 16.11
CA GLU A 65 -14.90 3.99 17.56
C GLU A 65 -14.59 5.45 17.88
N GLY A 66 -13.58 6.05 17.23
CA GLY A 66 -13.25 7.45 17.41
C GLY A 66 -14.39 8.41 17.05
N ARG A 67 -15.23 8.07 16.06
CA ARG A 67 -16.40 8.88 15.68
C ARG A 67 -17.57 8.74 16.66
N LYS A 68 -17.84 7.53 17.17
CA LYS A 68 -18.95 7.25 18.09
C LYS A 68 -18.65 7.72 19.52
N GLU A 69 -17.41 7.51 19.94
CA GLU A 69 -16.97 7.68 21.32
C GLU A 69 -16.03 8.88 21.47
N LEU A 70 -16.35 10.00 20.80
CA LEU A 70 -15.58 11.26 20.87
C LEU A 70 -15.26 11.71 22.31
N HIS A 71 -16.17 11.44 23.24
CA HIS A 71 -16.03 11.78 24.66
C HIS A 71 -15.06 10.86 25.43
N LYS A 72 -14.67 9.71 24.86
CA LYS A 72 -13.68 8.78 25.43
C LYS A 72 -12.28 9.01 24.86
N LEU A 73 -12.14 9.84 23.82
CA LEU A 73 -10.84 10.19 23.28
C LEU A 73 -10.08 11.06 24.28
N LYS A 74 -8.82 10.68 24.57
CA LYS A 74 -7.92 11.50 25.36
C LYS A 74 -7.62 12.80 24.58
N SER A 75 -7.65 13.92 25.28
CA SER A 75 -7.25 15.23 24.75
C SER A 75 -6.12 15.79 25.59
N TYR A 76 -5.12 16.38 24.94
CA TYR A 76 -3.95 16.95 25.59
C TYR A 76 -3.87 18.45 25.33
N ALA A 77 -3.33 19.20 26.28
CA ALA A 77 -3.19 20.64 26.14
C ALA A 77 -1.95 21.00 25.30
N THR A 78 -0.94 20.13 25.29
CA THR A 78 0.31 20.31 24.56
C THR A 78 0.70 19.06 23.77
N VAL A 79 1.62 19.23 22.80
CA VAL A 79 2.16 18.13 22.00
C VAL A 79 3.05 17.24 22.87
N GLU A 80 3.84 17.84 23.76
CA GLU A 80 4.70 17.14 24.73
C GLU A 80 3.90 16.18 25.62
N GLU A 81 2.78 16.62 26.20
CA GLU A 81 1.90 15.75 27.02
C GLU A 81 1.35 14.56 26.22
N MET A 82 1.03 14.75 24.93
CA MET A 82 0.57 13.66 24.06
C MET A 82 1.68 12.64 23.79
N PHE A 83 2.91 13.10 23.53
CA PHE A 83 4.04 12.19 23.27
C PHE A 83 4.48 11.43 24.53
N GLU A 84 4.48 12.07 25.70
CA GLU A 84 4.78 11.40 26.97
C GLU A 84 3.81 10.23 27.24
N ASP A 85 2.50 10.43 27.06
CA ASP A 85 1.51 9.36 27.25
C ASP A 85 1.67 8.23 26.22
N LEU A 86 1.96 8.57 24.95
CA LEU A 86 2.18 7.58 23.89
C LEU A 86 3.44 6.74 24.13
N GLU A 87 4.55 7.35 24.53
CA GLU A 87 5.80 6.63 24.80
C GLU A 87 5.66 5.69 26.01
N ASN A 88 4.90 6.09 27.02
CA ASN A 88 4.60 5.24 28.18
C ASN A 88 3.63 4.08 27.88
N GLU A 89 2.82 4.16 26.80
CA GLU A 89 1.95 3.07 26.35
C GLU A 89 2.67 2.00 25.49
N ILE A 90 3.91 2.26 25.04
CA ILE A 90 4.69 1.38 24.16
C ILE A 90 5.64 0.44 24.95
N GLU A 91 5.74 0.57 26.28
CA GLU A 91 6.39 -0.40 27.20
C GLU A 91 5.45 -1.52 27.67
#